data_AF-A0A7C5BZR1-F1
#
_entry.id   AF-A0A7C5BZR1-F1
#
_cell.length_a   1.000
_cell.length_b   1.000
_cell.length_c   1.000
_cell.angle_alpha   90.00
_cell.angle_beta   90.00
_cell.angle_gamma   90.00
#
_symmetry.space_group_name_H-M   'P 1'
#
loop_
_entity.id
_entity.type
_entity.pdbx_description
1 polymer ?
#
loop_
_entity_poly.entity_id
_entity_poly.type
_entity_poly.pdbx_seq_one_letter_code
_entity_poly.pdbx_strand_id
1 'polypeptide(L)'
;MRYFVWILVAIVVVIVLGMGLQVFALVAIGLFVVGNWTLCRYWSRNIAASRELSHKEAEIGEVVEVAISLENRGRLPIIWILLEDLLSREALLPPPGKLEVEGRRVHLIGLGRKARMRIAYRLRCRGRGFFQVGPLVAEVGDLFGLFRRYRVLTAPQYLTVLPPLLPIQGYDIASRRPIGEIRLTHRLYEDPTRIAGVREYRQGDSLRQIHWKATARTGSLQCKVYEPSYIAGATLAIDFHRDAYPDTARAELAITCAASLAAAICAQRQQVGLVSNGRDAAERIRAVSWGTEYSSRAAAREAVEMSPAGTRLFPVVIPTMRGDQQLYQILETLARLEPGEGLSIGQALLEVTPWLPRDATLVAILPAAEESALSALGTLQQHGFWVTVIVNTYEYHDYAVAAERFLSQGIEARHLRDEFSITQLCQPYVLP
;
A
#
# COMPACT_ATOMS: atom_id res chain seq x y z
N MET A 1 41.15 -0.67 -16.40
CA MET A 1 42.02 -0.16 -17.50
C MET A 1 43.31 0.48 -17.01
N ARG A 2 43.35 1.26 -15.91
CA ARG A 2 44.59 1.90 -15.40
C ARG A 2 45.75 0.93 -15.14
N TYR A 3 45.47 -0.25 -14.58
CA TYR A 3 46.51 -1.26 -14.30
C TYR A 3 47.11 -1.94 -15.54
N PHE A 4 46.38 -1.97 -16.66
CA PHE A 4 46.84 -2.61 -17.89
C PHE A 4 47.97 -1.81 -18.55
N VAL A 5 47.88 -0.48 -18.48
CA VAL A 5 48.91 0.45 -18.97
C VAL A 5 50.19 0.29 -18.15
N TRP A 6 50.09 0.19 -16.83
CA TRP A 6 51.26 -0.01 -15.96
C TRP A 6 51.94 -1.38 -16.15
N ILE A 7 51.17 -2.44 -16.39
CA ILE A 7 51.72 -3.76 -16.72
C ILE A 7 52.47 -3.71 -18.07
N LEU A 8 51.91 -3.01 -19.07
CA LEU A 8 52.55 -2.86 -20.37
C LEU A 8 53.85 -2.04 -20.29
N VAL A 9 53.85 -0.96 -19.49
CA VAL A 9 55.05 -0.14 -19.20
C VAL A 9 56.12 -0.96 -18.47
N ALA A 10 55.74 -1.78 -17.48
CA ALA A 10 56.68 -2.64 -16.76
C ALA A 10 57.32 -3.70 -17.69
N ILE A 11 56.55 -4.29 -18.62
CA ILE A 11 57.07 -5.23 -19.62
C ILE A 11 58.10 -4.54 -20.54
N VAL A 12 57.80 -3.33 -21.02
CA VAL A 12 58.71 -2.56 -21.89
C VAL A 12 60.01 -2.20 -21.17
N VAL A 13 59.93 -1.76 -19.90
CA VAL A 13 61.11 -1.42 -19.09
C VAL A 13 62.03 -2.63 -18.87
N VAL A 14 61.47 -3.81 -18.62
CA VAL A 14 62.27 -5.04 -18.37
C VAL A 14 62.86 -5.62 -19.66
N ILE A 15 62.19 -5.44 -20.82
CA ILE A 15 62.77 -5.75 -22.13
C ILE A 15 64.00 -4.86 -22.41
N VAL A 16 63.92 -3.57 -22.09
CA VAL A 16 65.03 -2.62 -22.27
C VAL A 16 66.22 -2.93 -21.34
N LEU A 17 65.98 -3.49 -20.15
CA LEU A 17 67.02 -3.86 -19.17
C LEU A 17 67.72 -5.20 -19.45
N GLY A 18 67.31 -5.98 -20.46
CA GLY A 18 68.01 -7.20 -20.87
C GLY A 18 67.86 -8.40 -19.91
N MET A 19 66.88 -8.38 -19.01
CA MET A 19 66.72 -9.40 -17.95
C MET A 19 65.82 -10.55 -18.42
N GLY A 20 66.39 -11.51 -19.16
CA GLY A 20 65.64 -12.58 -19.85
C GLY A 20 64.60 -13.32 -18.98
N LEU A 21 65.00 -13.85 -17.82
CA LEU A 21 64.09 -14.60 -16.93
C LEU A 21 62.95 -13.73 -16.35
N GLN A 22 63.24 -12.45 -16.08
CA GLN A 22 62.26 -11.53 -15.49
C GLN A 22 61.21 -11.08 -16.50
N VAL A 23 61.58 -10.92 -17.79
CA VAL A 23 60.63 -10.69 -18.88
C VAL A 23 59.62 -11.85 -18.94
N PHE A 24 60.10 -13.10 -18.91
CA PHE A 24 59.22 -14.27 -18.94
C PHE A 24 58.27 -14.32 -17.74
N ALA A 25 58.75 -14.01 -16.54
CA ALA A 25 57.91 -13.94 -15.34
C ALA A 25 56.82 -12.86 -15.44
N LEU A 26 57.16 -11.65 -15.90
CA LEU A 26 56.19 -10.56 -16.08
C LEU A 26 55.16 -10.87 -17.15
N VAL A 27 55.57 -11.48 -18.27
CA VAL A 27 54.64 -11.92 -19.32
C VAL A 27 53.71 -13.02 -18.81
N ALA A 28 54.22 -13.99 -18.06
CA ALA A 28 53.40 -15.06 -17.47
C ALA A 28 52.36 -14.49 -16.47
N ILE A 29 52.77 -13.56 -15.60
CA ILE A 29 51.86 -12.86 -14.68
C ILE A 29 50.83 -12.04 -15.47
N GLY A 30 51.26 -11.30 -16.49
CA GLY A 30 50.36 -10.53 -17.36
C GLY A 30 49.30 -11.40 -18.01
N LEU A 31 49.70 -12.50 -18.65
CA LEU A 31 48.79 -13.47 -19.27
C LEU A 31 47.85 -14.11 -18.24
N PHE A 32 48.35 -14.44 -17.04
CA PHE A 32 47.53 -14.97 -15.96
C PHE A 32 46.46 -13.96 -15.51
N VAL A 33 46.83 -12.69 -15.31
CA VAL A 33 45.91 -11.61 -14.92
C VAL A 33 44.86 -11.37 -16.00
N VAL A 34 45.26 -11.30 -17.28
CA VAL A 34 44.33 -11.13 -18.40
C VAL A 34 43.43 -12.35 -18.59
N GLY A 35 43.96 -13.55 -18.42
CA GLY A 35 43.21 -14.80 -18.45
C GLY A 35 42.12 -14.84 -17.38
N ASN A 36 42.46 -14.53 -16.13
CA ASN A 36 41.47 -14.45 -15.05
C ASN A 36 40.43 -13.34 -15.27
N TRP A 37 40.85 -12.18 -15.77
CA TRP A 37 39.94 -11.08 -16.10
C TRP A 37 38.95 -11.44 -17.20
N THR A 38 39.41 -12.04 -18.29
CA THR A 38 38.56 -12.49 -19.40
C THR A 38 37.63 -13.63 -18.99
N LEU A 39 38.12 -14.57 -18.18
CA LEU A 39 37.32 -15.67 -17.63
C LEU A 39 36.20 -15.16 -16.71
N CYS A 40 36.51 -14.27 -15.78
CA CYS A 40 35.53 -13.66 -14.89
C CYS A 40 34.46 -12.87 -15.67
N ARG A 41 34.88 -12.13 -16.71
CA ARG A 41 33.94 -11.44 -17.62
C ARG A 41 33.08 -12.43 -18.43
N TYR A 42 33.64 -13.56 -18.83
CA TYR A 42 32.91 -14.62 -19.52
C TYR A 42 31.85 -15.26 -18.63
N TRP A 43 32.19 -15.65 -17.40
CA TRP A 43 31.25 -16.23 -16.44
C TRP A 43 30.11 -15.27 -16.10
N SER A 44 30.45 -14.01 -15.78
CA SER A 44 29.47 -12.97 -15.45
C SER A 44 28.46 -12.71 -16.56
N ARG A 45 28.84 -12.84 -17.84
CA ARG A 45 27.94 -12.63 -18.98
C ARG A 45 27.03 -13.81 -19.28
N ASN A 46 27.51 -15.02 -19.04
CA ASN A 46 26.83 -16.25 -19.44
C ASN A 46 25.92 -16.85 -18.36
N ILE A 47 25.88 -16.26 -17.17
CA ILE A 47 24.89 -16.61 -16.16
C ILE A 47 23.55 -15.91 -16.45
N ALA A 48 22.47 -16.67 -16.38
CA ALA A 48 21.10 -16.19 -16.47
C ALA A 48 20.28 -16.74 -15.30
N ALA A 49 19.27 -15.99 -14.87
CA ALA A 49 18.34 -16.44 -13.86
C ALA A 49 16.92 -15.97 -14.15
N SER A 50 15.95 -16.68 -13.60
CA SER A 50 14.55 -16.25 -13.50
C SER A 50 14.06 -16.43 -12.06
N ARG A 51 13.21 -15.50 -11.60
CA ARG A 51 12.50 -15.61 -10.32
C ARG A 51 11.02 -15.88 -10.63
N GLU A 52 10.41 -16.75 -9.84
CA GLU A 52 8.98 -16.99 -9.82
C GLU A 52 8.49 -16.99 -8.37
N LEU A 53 7.43 -16.21 -8.13
CA LEU A 53 6.68 -16.21 -6.88
C LEU A 53 5.49 -17.15 -7.05
N SER A 54 5.16 -17.96 -6.04
CA SER A 54 3.95 -18.79 -6.07
C SER A 54 2.69 -17.93 -6.27
N HIS A 55 2.59 -16.83 -5.53
CA HIS A 55 1.54 -15.82 -5.65
C HIS A 55 2.15 -14.42 -5.49
N LYS A 56 1.58 -13.42 -6.18
CA LYS A 56 1.98 -12.00 -6.07
C LYS A 56 1.13 -11.23 -5.05
N GLU A 57 0.07 -11.86 -4.59
CA GLU A 57 -0.88 -11.35 -3.61
C GLU A 57 -1.02 -12.42 -2.54
N ALA A 58 -1.06 -12.00 -1.28
CA ALA A 58 -1.18 -12.89 -0.14
C ALA A 58 -1.96 -12.22 1.00
N GLU A 59 -2.50 -13.03 1.88
CA GLU A 59 -3.08 -12.58 3.14
C GLU A 59 -2.06 -12.68 4.28
N ILE A 60 -2.34 -11.99 5.39
CA ILE A 60 -1.52 -12.12 6.60
C ILE A 60 -1.62 -13.56 7.12
N GLY A 61 -0.49 -14.18 7.39
CA GLY A 61 -0.35 -15.58 7.83
C GLY A 61 0.03 -16.54 6.70
N GLU A 62 -0.20 -16.16 5.44
CA GLU A 62 0.14 -17.00 4.30
C GLU A 62 1.65 -17.08 4.06
N VAL A 63 2.04 -18.14 3.34
CA VAL A 63 3.43 -18.42 2.98
C VAL A 63 3.58 -18.39 1.47
N VAL A 64 4.46 -17.50 0.99
CA VAL A 64 4.79 -17.37 -0.43
C VAL A 64 6.12 -18.06 -0.71
N GLU A 65 6.14 -18.94 -1.71
CA GLU A 65 7.36 -19.60 -2.15
C GLU A 65 8.06 -18.77 -3.21
N VAL A 66 9.35 -18.52 -3.03
CA VAL A 66 10.21 -17.86 -4.00
C VAL A 66 11.11 -18.90 -4.64
N ALA A 67 10.90 -19.16 -5.92
CA ALA A 67 11.72 -20.08 -6.71
C ALA A 67 12.63 -19.31 -7.66
N ILE A 68 13.93 -19.58 -7.58
CA ILE A 68 14.96 -19.01 -8.43
C ILE A 68 15.54 -20.13 -9.30
N SER A 69 15.40 -19.99 -10.61
CA SER A 69 16.02 -20.90 -11.58
C SER A 69 17.25 -20.25 -12.18
N LEU A 70 18.40 -20.92 -12.06
CA LEU A 70 19.71 -20.46 -12.53
C LEU A 70 20.16 -21.32 -13.70
N GLU A 71 20.75 -20.68 -14.70
CA GLU A 71 21.28 -21.34 -15.89
C GLU A 71 22.66 -20.79 -16.24
N ASN A 72 23.63 -21.68 -16.42
CA ASN A 72 24.91 -21.34 -17.04
C ASN A 72 24.80 -21.57 -18.55
N ARG A 73 24.66 -20.51 -19.34
CA ARG A 73 24.60 -20.61 -20.82
C ARG A 73 25.98 -20.80 -21.45
N GLY A 74 27.04 -20.71 -20.65
CA GLY A 74 28.43 -20.80 -21.08
C GLY A 74 28.90 -22.24 -21.30
N ARG A 75 30.02 -22.35 -22.01
CA ARG A 75 30.73 -23.62 -22.25
C ARG A 75 31.73 -23.97 -21.15
N LEU A 76 31.97 -23.07 -20.20
CA LEU A 76 32.87 -23.27 -19.07
C LEU A 76 32.05 -23.42 -17.79
N PRO A 77 32.44 -24.33 -16.87
CA PRO A 77 31.86 -24.38 -15.53
C PRO A 77 32.22 -23.09 -14.77
N ILE A 78 31.26 -22.58 -13.99
CA ILE A 78 31.48 -21.48 -13.06
C ILE A 78 31.83 -22.09 -11.72
N ILE A 79 33.01 -21.76 -11.20
CA ILE A 79 33.55 -22.45 -10.02
C ILE A 79 32.81 -22.04 -8.75
N TRP A 80 32.56 -20.74 -8.59
CA TRP A 80 31.78 -20.21 -7.49
C TRP A 80 30.97 -19.00 -7.93
N ILE A 81 29.77 -18.88 -7.37
CA ILE A 81 28.85 -17.78 -7.53
C ILE A 81 28.24 -17.55 -6.14
N LEU A 82 28.33 -16.33 -5.64
CA LEU A 82 27.59 -15.91 -4.47
C LEU A 82 26.31 -15.21 -4.94
N LEU A 83 25.18 -15.81 -4.63
CA LEU A 83 23.86 -15.29 -4.94
C LEU A 83 23.26 -14.68 -3.68
N GLU A 84 22.69 -13.50 -3.81
CA GLU A 84 21.93 -12.84 -2.76
C GLU A 84 20.61 -12.32 -3.33
N ASP A 85 19.50 -12.84 -2.81
CA ASP A 85 18.18 -12.29 -3.10
C ASP A 85 17.83 -11.17 -2.11
N LEU A 86 17.79 -9.94 -2.61
CA LEU A 86 17.60 -8.75 -1.80
C LEU A 86 16.13 -8.57 -1.43
N LEU A 87 15.88 -8.09 -0.22
CA LEU A 87 14.55 -7.75 0.28
C LEU A 87 14.63 -6.36 0.89
N SER A 88 13.54 -5.59 0.82
CA SER A 88 13.48 -4.28 1.48
C SER A 88 13.71 -4.44 2.99
N ARG A 89 14.50 -3.54 3.58
CA ARG A 89 14.82 -3.55 5.01
C ARG A 89 13.58 -3.36 5.88
N GLU A 90 12.63 -2.55 5.41
CA GLU A 90 11.32 -2.33 6.06
C GLU A 90 10.49 -3.60 6.18
N ALA A 91 10.69 -4.57 5.28
CA ALA A 91 10.01 -5.86 5.36
C ALA A 91 10.57 -6.73 6.49
N LEU A 92 11.83 -6.53 6.88
CA LEU A 92 12.57 -7.41 7.80
C LEU A 92 12.71 -6.86 9.23
N LEU A 93 12.53 -5.55 9.43
CA LEU A 93 12.79 -4.88 10.71
C LEU A 93 11.58 -4.06 11.20
N PRO A 94 11.38 -3.95 12.53
CA PRO A 94 12.09 -4.64 13.62
C PRO A 94 11.61 -6.11 13.77
N PRO A 95 12.47 -7.04 14.23
CA PRO A 95 12.13 -8.46 14.27
C PRO A 95 11.06 -8.79 15.32
N PRO A 96 10.05 -9.62 14.97
CA PRO A 96 9.81 -10.15 13.63
C PRO A 96 9.26 -9.07 12.69
N GLY A 97 9.95 -8.84 11.57
CA GLY A 97 9.49 -7.90 10.54
C GLY A 97 8.18 -8.37 9.89
N LYS A 98 7.60 -7.52 9.04
CA LYS A 98 6.36 -7.83 8.32
C LYS A 98 6.48 -9.04 7.38
N LEU A 99 7.70 -9.39 6.94
CA LEU A 99 8.01 -10.63 6.24
C LEU A 99 9.05 -11.43 7.04
N GLU A 100 8.71 -12.67 7.34
CA GLU A 100 9.63 -13.63 7.91
C GLU A 100 10.20 -14.54 6.81
N VAL A 101 11.52 -14.67 6.79
CA VAL A 101 12.22 -15.49 5.79
C VAL A 101 12.49 -16.86 6.38
N GLU A 102 11.87 -17.89 5.80
CA GLU A 102 12.17 -19.29 6.10
C GLU A 102 13.15 -19.84 5.06
N GLY A 103 14.36 -20.19 5.51
CA GLY A 103 15.42 -20.72 4.66
C GLY A 103 16.58 -19.75 4.50
N ARG A 104 17.33 -19.90 3.40
CA ARG A 104 18.50 -19.05 3.09
C ARG A 104 18.19 -18.23 1.84
N ARG A 105 18.57 -16.95 1.87
CA ARG A 105 18.52 -16.04 0.70
C ARG A 105 19.89 -15.83 0.06
N VAL A 106 20.94 -16.24 0.78
CA VAL A 106 22.33 -16.12 0.35
C VAL A 106 22.86 -17.52 0.10
N HIS A 107 23.34 -17.77 -1.12
CA HIS A 107 23.83 -19.08 -1.54
C HIS A 107 25.19 -18.94 -2.19
N LEU A 108 26.15 -19.75 -1.76
CA LEU A 108 27.43 -19.92 -2.42
C LEU A 108 27.41 -21.26 -3.17
N ILE A 109 27.43 -21.21 -4.50
CA ILE A 109 27.27 -22.39 -5.36
C ILE A 109 28.29 -22.41 -6.50
N GLY A 110 28.64 -23.60 -6.98
CA GLY A 110 29.27 -23.78 -8.30
C GLY A 110 28.23 -24.22 -9.33
N LEU A 111 28.39 -23.83 -10.59
CA LEU A 111 27.44 -24.17 -11.65
C LEU A 111 28.16 -24.77 -12.85
N GLY A 112 27.91 -26.06 -13.10
CA GLY A 112 28.52 -26.81 -14.19
C GLY A 112 28.23 -26.23 -15.58
N ARG A 113 28.94 -26.74 -16.60
CA ARG A 113 28.74 -26.33 -18.00
C ARG A 113 27.31 -26.64 -18.44
N LYS A 114 26.59 -25.64 -18.98
CA LYS A 114 25.19 -25.80 -19.42
C LYS A 114 24.24 -26.34 -18.34
N ALA A 115 24.66 -26.29 -17.07
CA ALA A 115 23.87 -26.79 -15.96
C ALA A 115 22.76 -25.81 -15.59
N ARG A 116 21.67 -26.36 -15.07
CA ARG A 116 20.57 -25.62 -14.47
C ARG A 116 20.45 -26.03 -13.00
N MET A 117 20.15 -25.06 -12.15
CA MET A 117 19.95 -25.28 -10.72
C MET A 117 18.73 -24.49 -10.27
N ARG A 118 17.90 -25.08 -9.40
CA ARG A 118 16.77 -24.40 -8.77
C ARG A 118 17.05 -24.22 -7.28
N ILE A 119 16.81 -23.02 -6.79
CA ILE A 119 16.90 -22.66 -5.38
C ILE A 119 15.54 -22.12 -4.96
N ALA A 120 15.09 -22.48 -3.75
CA ALA A 120 13.84 -21.97 -3.22
C ALA A 120 13.98 -21.59 -1.75
N TYR A 121 13.23 -20.57 -1.35
CA TYR A 121 13.01 -20.18 0.04
C TYR A 121 11.56 -19.71 0.21
N ARG A 122 11.10 -19.60 1.46
CA ARG A 122 9.71 -19.22 1.76
C ARG A 122 9.66 -17.90 2.52
N LEU A 123 8.61 -17.12 2.25
CA LEU A 123 8.29 -15.87 2.91
C LEU A 123 6.97 -16.03 3.65
N ARG A 124 6.98 -15.95 4.99
CA ARG A 124 5.74 -15.89 5.77
C ARG A 124 5.32 -14.44 5.96
N CYS A 125 4.12 -14.11 5.53
CA CYS A 125 3.53 -12.79 5.62
C CYS A 125 3.03 -12.54 7.05
N ARG A 126 3.66 -11.65 7.81
CA ARG A 126 3.28 -11.31 9.20
C ARG A 126 2.55 -9.98 9.31
N GLY A 127 2.66 -9.13 8.31
CA GLY A 127 1.94 -7.85 8.28
C GLY A 127 1.65 -7.42 6.84
N ARG A 128 0.59 -6.61 6.69
CA ARG A 128 0.23 -6.03 5.40
C ARG A 128 1.29 -5.05 4.89
N GLY A 129 1.40 -4.96 3.57
CA GLY A 129 2.38 -4.11 2.94
C GLY A 129 2.61 -4.43 1.46
N PHE A 130 3.41 -3.59 0.83
CA PHE A 130 3.86 -3.77 -0.54
C PHE A 130 5.37 -4.02 -0.56
N PHE A 131 5.74 -5.28 -0.75
CA PHE A 131 7.11 -5.73 -0.55
C PHE A 131 7.81 -6.01 -1.87
N GLN A 132 9.03 -5.51 -1.97
CA GLN A 132 9.91 -5.83 -3.08
C GLN A 132 10.68 -7.14 -2.77
N VAL A 133 10.50 -8.13 -3.64
CA VAL A 133 11.23 -9.40 -3.64
C VAL A 133 12.27 -9.39 -4.76
N GLY A 134 13.55 -9.35 -4.37
CA GLY A 134 14.67 -9.09 -5.25
C GLY A 134 15.08 -7.62 -5.28
N PRO A 135 16.00 -7.23 -6.20
CA PRO A 135 16.59 -8.04 -7.27
C PRO A 135 17.52 -9.17 -6.79
N LEU A 136 17.79 -10.12 -7.70
CA LEU A 136 18.80 -11.16 -7.44
C LEU A 136 20.16 -10.65 -7.86
N VAL A 137 21.06 -10.48 -6.90
CA VAL A 137 22.43 -10.04 -7.15
C VAL A 137 23.35 -11.25 -7.13
N ALA A 138 24.18 -11.37 -8.17
CA ALA A 138 25.22 -12.38 -8.26
C ALA A 138 26.60 -11.72 -8.19
N GLU A 139 27.42 -12.19 -7.28
CA GLU A 139 28.86 -11.96 -7.25
C GLU A 139 29.56 -13.17 -7.86
N VAL A 140 30.33 -12.92 -8.92
CA VAL A 140 31.16 -13.90 -9.61
C VAL A 140 32.60 -13.40 -9.56
N GLY A 141 33.54 -14.29 -9.26
CA GLY A 141 34.95 -13.94 -9.27
C GLY A 141 35.85 -15.11 -9.68
N ASP A 142 37.13 -14.84 -9.74
CA ASP A 142 38.18 -15.84 -9.98
C ASP A 142 38.52 -16.62 -8.70
N LEU A 143 39.30 -17.69 -8.84
CA LEU A 143 39.73 -18.53 -7.71
C LEU A 143 40.66 -17.78 -6.73
N PHE A 144 41.42 -16.82 -7.24
CA PHE A 144 42.42 -16.07 -6.47
C PHE A 144 41.84 -14.77 -5.90
N GLY A 145 40.57 -14.46 -6.20
CA GLY A 145 39.89 -13.26 -5.74
C GLY A 145 40.45 -11.95 -6.30
N LEU A 146 41.26 -12.01 -7.37
CA LEU A 146 41.85 -10.84 -8.05
C LEU A 146 40.77 -9.99 -8.73
N PHE A 147 39.71 -10.63 -9.21
CA PHE A 147 38.63 -10.01 -9.95
C PHE A 147 37.28 -10.47 -9.42
N ARG A 148 36.43 -9.51 -9.10
CA ARG A 148 35.03 -9.73 -8.71
C ARG A 148 34.13 -8.89 -9.60
N ARG A 149 32.99 -9.44 -9.97
CA ARG A 149 31.95 -8.78 -10.75
C ARG A 149 30.61 -8.97 -10.08
N TYR A 150 29.86 -7.88 -9.93
CA TYR A 150 28.52 -7.87 -9.37
C TYR A 150 27.52 -7.60 -10.49
N ARG A 151 26.56 -8.50 -10.66
CA ARG A 151 25.54 -8.41 -11.70
C ARG A 151 24.15 -8.65 -11.13
N VAL A 152 23.20 -7.82 -11.53
CA VAL A 152 21.78 -8.10 -11.30
C VAL A 152 21.30 -9.10 -12.34
N LEU A 153 20.85 -10.27 -11.88
CA LEU A 153 20.39 -11.35 -12.76
C LEU A 153 18.89 -11.28 -13.05
N THR A 154 18.08 -10.82 -12.10
CA THR A 154 16.63 -10.70 -12.24
C THR A 154 16.14 -9.34 -11.73
N ALA A 155 15.13 -8.80 -12.41
CA ALA A 155 14.37 -7.66 -11.91
C ALA A 155 13.64 -8.03 -10.61
N PRO A 156 13.34 -7.07 -9.72
CA PRO A 156 12.47 -7.31 -8.58
C PRO A 156 11.06 -7.73 -9.03
N GLN A 157 10.40 -8.55 -8.22
CA GLN A 157 8.95 -8.78 -8.28
C GLN A 157 8.33 -8.22 -7.02
N TYR A 158 7.03 -7.89 -7.06
CA TYR A 158 6.33 -7.26 -5.96
C TYR A 158 5.29 -8.20 -5.38
N LEU A 159 5.27 -8.28 -4.05
CA LEU A 159 4.33 -9.05 -3.26
C LEU A 159 3.46 -8.07 -2.47
N THR A 160 2.15 -8.09 -2.74
CA THR A 160 1.15 -7.32 -1.98
C THR A 160 0.56 -8.21 -0.91
N VAL A 161 0.67 -7.81 0.36
CA VAL A 161 0.01 -8.50 1.49
C VAL A 161 -1.18 -7.67 1.93
N LEU A 162 -2.39 -8.20 1.77
CA LEU A 162 -3.65 -7.50 2.05
C LEU A 162 -3.90 -7.35 3.57
N PRO A 163 -4.58 -6.27 4.00
CA PRO A 163 -5.03 -6.14 5.39
C PRO A 163 -6.07 -7.21 5.75
N PRO A 164 -6.17 -7.60 7.04
CA PRO A 164 -7.18 -8.54 7.48
C PRO A 164 -8.57 -7.90 7.43
N LEU A 165 -9.59 -8.73 7.22
CA LEU A 165 -10.99 -8.32 7.22
C LEU A 165 -11.70 -8.87 8.44
N LEU A 166 -12.31 -7.99 9.23
CA LEU A 166 -13.12 -8.37 10.38
C LEU A 166 -14.61 -8.25 10.04
N PRO A 167 -15.45 -9.24 10.42
CA PRO A 167 -16.88 -9.18 10.16
C PRO A 167 -17.52 -8.08 11.01
N ILE A 168 -18.17 -7.12 10.37
CA ILE A 168 -18.88 -6.04 11.05
C ILE A 168 -20.34 -6.45 11.27
N GLN A 169 -20.81 -6.35 12.52
CA GLN A 169 -22.18 -6.67 12.90
C GLN A 169 -23.06 -5.43 12.85
N GLY A 170 -24.27 -5.57 12.28
CA GLY A 170 -25.32 -4.57 12.32
C GLY A 170 -24.92 -3.25 11.67
N TYR A 171 -24.93 -3.16 10.33
CA TYR A 171 -24.49 -1.95 9.63
C TYR A 171 -25.53 -0.81 9.69
N ASP A 172 -25.38 0.13 10.63
CA ASP A 172 -26.20 1.36 10.74
C ASP A 172 -25.43 2.67 10.38
N ILE A 173 -24.12 2.63 10.12
CA ILE A 173 -23.30 3.85 9.93
C ILE A 173 -23.67 4.61 8.64
N ALA A 174 -23.95 3.92 7.53
CA ALA A 174 -24.41 4.58 6.29
C ALA A 174 -25.93 4.51 6.09
N SER A 175 -26.68 3.86 6.99
CA SER A 175 -28.12 3.69 6.86
C SER A 175 -28.84 4.24 8.07
N ARG A 176 -28.68 5.54 8.35
CA ARG A 176 -29.63 6.24 9.22
C ARG A 176 -31.01 6.23 8.56
N ARG A 177 -31.75 5.14 8.81
CA ARG A 177 -33.19 5.14 8.94
C ARG A 177 -33.49 5.74 10.32
N PRO A 178 -34.05 6.94 10.44
CA PRO A 178 -34.75 7.26 11.67
C PRO A 178 -36.00 6.37 11.72
N ILE A 179 -36.00 5.34 12.59
CA ILE A 179 -37.25 4.80 13.12
C ILE A 179 -37.78 5.85 14.09
N GLY A 180 -38.74 6.65 13.62
CA GLY A 180 -39.38 7.71 14.40
C GLY A 180 -39.49 9.03 13.64
N GLU A 181 -40.52 9.81 13.97
CA GLU A 181 -40.86 11.12 13.39
C GLU A 181 -39.83 12.21 13.77
N ILE A 182 -38.59 12.09 13.32
CA ILE A 182 -37.67 13.23 13.34
C ILE A 182 -37.95 14.03 12.06
N ARG A 183 -38.55 15.21 12.24
CA ARG A 183 -38.72 16.20 11.16
C ARG A 183 -37.34 16.62 10.65
N LEU A 184 -36.85 15.93 9.63
CA LEU A 184 -35.69 16.36 8.85
C LEU A 184 -36.04 17.67 8.13
N THR A 185 -35.43 18.78 8.56
CA THR A 185 -35.64 20.12 8.00
C THR A 185 -34.99 20.29 6.62
N HIS A 186 -34.12 19.37 6.20
CA HIS A 186 -33.49 19.37 4.89
C HIS A 186 -33.70 18.02 4.18
N ARG A 187 -34.75 17.95 3.36
CA ARG A 187 -34.97 16.88 2.38
C ARG A 187 -34.33 17.31 1.08
N LEU A 188 -33.06 16.96 0.84
CA LEU A 188 -32.39 17.44 -0.38
C LEU A 188 -32.92 16.77 -1.66
N TYR A 189 -33.37 15.51 -1.64
CA TYR A 189 -34.03 14.88 -2.79
C TYR A 189 -35.09 13.85 -2.35
N GLU A 190 -36.29 13.99 -2.91
CA GLU A 190 -37.38 13.02 -2.84
C GLU A 190 -37.40 12.25 -4.18
N ASP A 191 -37.49 10.91 -4.16
CA ASP A 191 -37.55 10.12 -5.40
C ASP A 191 -38.99 10.16 -5.95
N PRO A 192 -39.25 10.84 -7.09
CA PRO A 192 -40.61 10.97 -7.62
C PRO A 192 -41.21 9.64 -8.10
N THR A 193 -40.41 8.57 -8.20
CA THR A 193 -40.86 7.22 -8.58
C THR A 193 -41.33 6.38 -7.40
N ARG A 194 -40.96 6.75 -6.16
CA ARG A 194 -41.28 6.00 -4.94
C ARG A 194 -42.23 6.80 -4.05
N ILE A 195 -43.52 6.49 -4.15
CA ILE A 195 -44.56 7.11 -3.30
C ILE A 195 -44.65 6.32 -2.00
N ALA A 196 -44.19 6.90 -0.89
CA ALA A 196 -44.30 6.35 0.46
C ALA A 196 -45.75 6.36 0.97
N GLY A 197 -46.55 7.33 0.51
CA GLY A 197 -47.95 7.46 0.92
C GLY A 197 -48.57 8.75 0.43
N VAL A 198 -49.69 9.11 1.05
CA VAL A 198 -50.45 10.30 0.70
C VAL A 198 -50.82 11.02 2.00
N ARG A 199 -50.72 12.35 2.02
CA ARG A 199 -51.11 13.19 3.16
C ARG A 199 -51.99 14.35 2.70
N GLU A 200 -52.71 14.95 3.64
CA GLU A 200 -53.52 16.13 3.35
C GLU A 200 -52.65 17.31 2.88
N TYR A 201 -53.14 18.01 1.86
CA TYR A 201 -52.50 19.19 1.29
C TYR A 201 -52.44 20.31 2.33
N ARG A 202 -51.27 20.91 2.49
CA ARG A 202 -51.08 22.10 3.33
C ARG A 202 -50.67 23.29 2.48
N GLN A 203 -51.04 24.47 2.93
CA GLN A 203 -50.68 25.72 2.27
C GLN A 203 -49.15 25.85 2.26
N GLY A 204 -48.55 25.88 1.06
CA GLY A 204 -47.09 25.83 0.85
C GLY A 204 -46.61 24.60 0.08
N ASP A 205 -47.44 23.55 -0.04
CA ASP A 205 -47.11 22.37 -0.83
C ASP A 205 -47.22 22.66 -2.34
N SER A 206 -46.32 22.06 -3.13
CA SER A 206 -46.35 22.22 -4.58
C SER A 206 -47.57 21.50 -5.19
N LEU A 207 -48.32 22.20 -6.04
CA LEU A 207 -49.46 21.62 -6.77
C LEU A 207 -49.08 20.42 -7.65
N ARG A 208 -47.81 20.33 -8.08
CA ARG A 208 -47.29 19.18 -8.85
C ARG A 208 -47.27 17.88 -8.04
N GLN A 209 -47.27 17.99 -6.71
CA GLN A 209 -47.27 16.84 -5.81
C GLN A 209 -48.69 16.33 -5.49
N ILE A 210 -49.76 16.91 -6.05
CA ILE A 210 -51.13 16.44 -5.80
C ILE A 210 -51.34 15.02 -6.35
N HIS A 211 -51.88 14.14 -5.52
CA HIS A 211 -52.29 12.80 -5.90
C HIS A 211 -53.78 12.79 -6.30
N TRP A 212 -54.08 13.15 -7.55
CA TRP A 212 -55.46 13.33 -8.05
C TRP A 212 -56.40 12.14 -7.78
N LYS A 213 -55.92 10.91 -7.90
CA LYS A 213 -56.73 9.71 -7.63
C LYS A 213 -57.09 9.54 -6.14
N ALA A 214 -56.28 10.06 -5.23
CA ALA A 214 -56.57 10.02 -3.79
C ALA A 214 -57.53 11.16 -3.45
N THR A 215 -57.25 12.37 -3.95
CA THR A 215 -58.14 13.54 -3.87
C THR A 215 -59.56 13.21 -4.32
N ALA A 216 -59.72 12.51 -5.46
CA ALA A 216 -61.02 12.12 -5.98
C ALA A 216 -61.79 11.13 -5.08
N ARG A 217 -61.10 10.36 -4.23
CA ARG A 217 -61.74 9.40 -3.30
C ARG A 217 -62.07 10.02 -1.94
N THR A 218 -61.22 10.91 -1.43
CA THR A 218 -61.40 11.54 -0.11
C THR A 218 -62.17 12.86 -0.16
N GLY A 219 -62.31 13.49 -1.33
CA GLY A 219 -62.99 14.79 -1.49
C GLY A 219 -62.16 15.99 -1.02
N SER A 220 -61.05 15.78 -0.31
CA SER A 220 -60.06 16.79 0.08
C SER A 220 -58.77 16.68 -0.74
N LEU A 221 -58.04 17.79 -0.91
CA LEU A 221 -56.76 17.80 -1.63
C LEU A 221 -55.71 16.97 -0.88
N GLN A 222 -55.10 16.04 -1.61
CA GLN A 222 -54.12 15.11 -1.08
C GLN A 222 -52.79 15.24 -1.85
N CYS A 223 -51.67 15.30 -1.13
CA CYS A 223 -50.30 15.36 -1.66
C CYS A 223 -49.59 14.01 -1.55
N LYS A 224 -48.84 13.65 -2.60
CA LYS A 224 -47.89 12.54 -2.62
C LYS A 224 -46.81 12.80 -1.58
N VAL A 225 -46.60 11.84 -0.69
CA VAL A 225 -45.41 11.77 0.15
C VAL A 225 -44.48 10.78 -0.54
N TYR A 226 -43.32 11.27 -0.97
CA TYR A 226 -42.30 10.43 -1.58
C TYR A 226 -41.39 9.83 -0.51
N GLU A 227 -40.84 8.66 -0.78
CA GLU A 227 -39.73 8.14 0.03
C GLU A 227 -38.53 9.09 -0.15
N PRO A 228 -37.82 9.47 0.93
CA PRO A 228 -36.58 10.21 0.79
C PRO A 228 -35.57 9.38 -0.02
N SER A 229 -34.85 10.03 -0.94
CA SER A 229 -33.74 9.40 -1.65
C SER A 229 -32.60 9.19 -0.65
N TYR A 230 -32.37 7.94 -0.25
CA TYR A 230 -31.34 7.62 0.75
C TYR A 230 -29.93 7.75 0.17
N ILE A 231 -29.03 8.24 1.02
CA ILE A 231 -27.58 8.16 0.85
C ILE A 231 -27.19 6.70 1.00
N ALA A 232 -26.74 6.07 -0.07
CA ALA A 232 -26.45 4.64 -0.11
C ALA A 232 -24.97 4.39 -0.38
N GLY A 233 -24.13 4.68 0.62
CA GLY A 233 -22.69 4.42 0.57
C GLY A 233 -21.88 5.32 1.48
N ALA A 234 -20.56 5.13 1.46
CA ALA A 234 -19.65 5.93 2.26
C ALA A 234 -18.33 6.22 1.55
N THR A 235 -17.75 7.38 1.80
CA THR A 235 -16.35 7.67 1.49
C THR A 235 -15.56 7.54 2.78
N LEU A 236 -14.61 6.61 2.82
CA LEU A 236 -13.73 6.41 3.97
C LEU A 236 -12.58 7.39 3.87
N ALA A 237 -12.38 8.23 4.88
CA ALA A 237 -11.20 9.09 4.99
C ALA A 237 -10.31 8.58 6.12
N ILE A 238 -9.06 8.26 5.83
CA ILE A 238 -8.11 7.72 6.81
C ILE A 238 -6.97 8.71 6.97
N ASP A 239 -6.80 9.22 8.19
CA ASP A 239 -5.55 9.88 8.52
C ASP A 239 -4.43 8.84 8.57
N PHE A 240 -3.37 9.10 7.83
CA PHE A 240 -2.17 8.29 7.77
C PHE A 240 -0.93 9.19 7.67
N HIS A 241 -0.97 10.34 8.34
CA HIS A 241 0.20 11.18 8.55
C HIS A 241 1.18 10.50 9.52
N ARG A 242 2.49 10.68 9.31
CA ARG A 242 3.54 10.12 10.17
C ARG A 242 3.39 10.55 11.62
N ASP A 243 3.10 11.84 11.84
CA ASP A 243 2.98 12.39 13.20
C ASP A 243 1.65 12.03 13.87
N ALA A 244 0.64 11.65 13.09
CA ALA A 244 -0.67 11.25 13.61
C ALA A 244 -0.61 9.86 14.29
N TYR A 245 0.32 9.00 13.87
CA TYR A 245 0.51 7.66 14.39
C TYR A 245 1.95 7.39 14.85
N PRO A 246 2.30 7.78 16.10
CA PRO A 246 3.59 7.40 16.68
C PRO A 246 3.71 5.89 16.91
N ASP A 247 2.58 5.21 17.13
CA ASP A 247 2.50 3.76 17.29
C ASP A 247 1.98 3.08 16.00
N THR A 248 2.80 2.17 15.47
CA THR A 248 2.46 1.35 14.30
C THR A 248 1.20 0.51 14.50
N ALA A 249 0.92 0.02 15.71
CA ALA A 249 -0.25 -0.83 15.94
C ALA A 249 -1.57 -0.09 15.72
N ARG A 250 -1.65 1.19 16.13
CA ARG A 250 -2.82 2.05 15.89
C ARG A 250 -3.04 2.32 14.40
N ALA A 251 -1.95 2.56 13.66
CA ALA A 251 -2.00 2.73 12.22
C ALA A 251 -2.55 1.49 11.51
N GLU A 252 -2.08 0.29 11.90
CA GLU A 252 -2.58 -0.98 11.37
C GLU A 252 -4.04 -1.23 11.75
N LEU A 253 -4.48 -0.83 12.95
CA LEU A 253 -5.88 -0.92 13.37
C LEU A 253 -6.80 0.01 12.53
N ALA A 254 -6.36 1.23 12.22
CA ALA A 254 -7.11 2.14 11.35
C ALA A 254 -7.33 1.54 9.96
N ILE A 255 -6.30 0.89 9.41
CA ILE A 255 -6.38 0.24 8.10
C ILE A 255 -7.27 -0.99 8.14
N THR A 256 -7.17 -1.81 9.19
CA THR A 256 -8.06 -2.96 9.39
C THR A 256 -9.51 -2.51 9.51
N CYS A 257 -9.77 -1.42 10.25
CA CYS A 257 -11.09 -0.81 10.39
C CYS A 257 -11.63 -0.34 9.02
N ALA A 258 -10.83 0.38 8.25
CA ALA A 258 -11.24 0.85 6.93
C ALA A 258 -11.49 -0.29 5.94
N ALA A 259 -10.61 -1.29 5.91
CA ALA A 259 -10.76 -2.47 5.06
C ALA A 259 -12.05 -3.22 5.39
N SER A 260 -12.32 -3.42 6.69
CA SER A 260 -13.52 -4.09 7.18
C SER A 260 -14.80 -3.29 6.87
N LEU A 261 -14.77 -1.96 7.04
CA LEU A 261 -15.88 -1.07 6.67
C LEU A 261 -16.15 -1.11 5.17
N ALA A 262 -15.10 -1.03 4.35
CA ALA A 262 -15.23 -1.09 2.90
C ALA A 262 -15.85 -2.43 2.44
N ALA A 263 -15.40 -3.54 3.03
CA ALA A 263 -15.96 -4.87 2.76
C ALA A 263 -17.45 -4.94 3.16
N ALA A 264 -17.81 -4.42 4.34
CA ALA A 264 -19.18 -4.40 4.82
C ALA A 264 -20.13 -3.54 3.95
N ILE A 265 -19.65 -2.39 3.46
CA ILE A 265 -20.40 -1.51 2.53
C ILE A 265 -20.59 -2.19 1.18
N CYS A 266 -19.51 -2.79 0.65
CA CYS A 266 -19.55 -3.47 -0.64
C CYS A 266 -20.48 -4.70 -0.61
N ALA A 267 -20.49 -5.46 0.49
CA ALA A 267 -21.40 -6.60 0.69
C ALA A 267 -22.88 -6.19 0.61
N GLN A 268 -23.21 -4.94 0.95
CA GLN A 268 -24.56 -4.37 0.85
C GLN A 268 -24.86 -3.75 -0.53
N ARG A 269 -23.93 -3.88 -1.49
CA ARG A 269 -24.02 -3.29 -2.84
C ARG A 269 -24.13 -1.76 -2.84
N GLN A 270 -23.60 -1.13 -1.80
CA GLN A 270 -23.51 0.33 -1.68
C GLN A 270 -22.20 0.84 -2.28
N GLN A 271 -22.12 2.14 -2.54
CA GLN A 271 -20.90 2.76 -3.07
C GLN A 271 -19.88 2.98 -1.96
N VAL A 272 -18.60 2.71 -2.24
CA VAL A 272 -17.51 2.96 -1.30
C VAL A 272 -16.35 3.67 -1.98
N GLY A 273 -15.79 4.68 -1.33
CA GLY A 273 -14.58 5.39 -1.75
C GLY A 273 -13.54 5.42 -0.65
N LEU A 274 -12.32 5.83 -0.99
CA LEU A 274 -11.20 5.96 -0.04
C LEU A 274 -10.47 7.29 -0.28
N VAL A 275 -10.15 7.99 0.80
CA VAL A 275 -9.29 9.16 0.83
C VAL A 275 -8.27 8.97 1.93
N SER A 276 -6.99 9.25 1.66
CA SER A 276 -5.96 9.30 2.70
C SER A 276 -4.88 10.31 2.37
N ASN A 277 -4.33 10.93 3.40
CA ASN A 277 -3.11 11.75 3.33
C ASN A 277 -1.81 10.94 3.45
N GLY A 278 -1.89 9.60 3.47
CA GLY A 278 -0.74 8.71 3.40
C GLY A 278 -0.06 8.71 2.01
N ARG A 279 1.01 7.91 1.89
CA ARG A 279 1.73 7.69 0.62
C ARG A 279 1.46 6.30 0.06
N ASP A 280 1.46 6.17 -1.27
CA ASP A 280 1.35 4.86 -1.93
C ASP A 280 2.76 4.27 -2.16
N ALA A 281 3.04 3.11 -1.56
CA ALA A 281 4.31 2.40 -1.72
C ALA A 281 4.68 2.07 -3.18
N ALA A 282 3.70 1.91 -4.08
CA ALA A 282 3.97 1.65 -5.50
C ALA A 282 4.69 2.81 -6.19
N GLU A 283 4.46 4.05 -5.75
CA GLU A 283 5.11 5.23 -6.33
C GLU A 283 6.59 5.32 -5.94
N ARG A 284 6.91 5.01 -4.67
CA ARG A 284 8.30 4.91 -4.16
C ARG A 284 9.13 3.95 -5.02
N ILE A 285 8.52 2.86 -5.45
CA ILE A 285 9.16 1.78 -6.20
C ILE A 285 9.31 2.12 -7.69
N ARG A 286 8.37 2.84 -8.31
CA ARG A 286 8.46 3.27 -9.72
C ARG A 286 9.64 4.21 -10.00
N ALA A 287 10.12 4.93 -8.99
CA ALA A 287 11.26 5.83 -9.11
C ALA A 287 12.63 5.12 -9.19
N VAL A 288 12.71 3.82 -8.88
CA VAL A 288 13.98 3.09 -8.79
C VAL A 288 14.40 2.57 -10.17
N SER A 289 15.43 3.19 -10.76
CA SER A 289 16.10 2.67 -11.96
C SER A 289 17.24 1.73 -11.56
N TRP A 290 17.17 0.47 -12.00
CA TRP A 290 18.15 -0.56 -11.64
C TRP A 290 19.33 -0.56 -12.62
N GLY A 291 20.55 -0.43 -12.11
CA GLY A 291 21.77 -0.66 -12.87
C GLY A 291 21.96 -2.16 -13.17
N THR A 292 22.54 -2.49 -14.31
CA THR A 292 22.84 -3.89 -14.70
C THR A 292 24.14 -4.43 -14.10
N GLU A 293 25.12 -3.56 -13.82
CA GLU A 293 26.39 -3.88 -13.17
C GLU A 293 26.67 -2.87 -12.04
N TYR A 294 27.22 -3.35 -10.92
CA TYR A 294 27.62 -2.53 -9.78
C TYR A 294 29.11 -2.75 -9.43
N SER A 295 29.75 -1.75 -8.81
CA SER A 295 31.16 -1.80 -8.42
C SER A 295 31.41 -2.62 -7.14
N SER A 296 30.42 -2.70 -6.24
CA SER A 296 30.50 -3.45 -4.99
C SER A 296 29.13 -3.99 -4.56
N ARG A 297 29.15 -4.98 -3.66
CA ARG A 297 27.93 -5.48 -2.99
C ARG A 297 27.23 -4.39 -2.19
N ALA A 298 27.99 -3.54 -1.50
CA ALA A 298 27.44 -2.43 -0.73
C ALA A 298 26.72 -1.43 -1.65
N ALA A 299 27.31 -1.07 -2.80
CA ALA A 299 26.68 -0.19 -3.77
C ALA A 299 25.43 -0.80 -4.40
N ALA A 300 25.41 -2.12 -4.64
CA ALA A 300 24.23 -2.83 -5.12
C ALA A 300 23.09 -2.82 -4.08
N ARG A 301 23.43 -2.98 -2.79
CA ARG A 301 22.47 -2.88 -1.68
C ARG A 301 21.96 -1.46 -1.49
N GLU A 302 22.86 -0.49 -1.49
CA GLU A 302 22.53 0.93 -1.35
C GLU A 302 21.63 1.40 -2.48
N ALA A 303 21.85 0.95 -3.72
CA ALA A 303 20.93 1.25 -4.84
C ALA A 303 19.54 0.60 -4.67
N VAL A 304 19.41 -0.48 -3.89
CA VAL A 304 18.11 -1.07 -3.52
C VAL A 304 17.43 -0.28 -2.39
N GLU A 305 18.22 0.28 -1.48
CA GLU A 305 17.74 1.03 -0.32
C GLU A 305 17.42 2.50 -0.66
N MET A 306 18.21 3.12 -1.54
CA MET A 306 18.09 4.52 -1.93
C MET A 306 16.95 4.71 -2.94
N SER A 307 15.74 4.91 -2.44
CA SER A 307 14.71 5.65 -3.16
C SER A 307 14.31 6.86 -2.32
N PRO A 308 14.27 8.08 -2.91
CA PRO A 308 14.07 9.31 -2.17
C PRO A 308 12.71 9.29 -1.46
N ALA A 309 12.70 9.83 -0.24
CA ALA A 309 11.49 10.25 0.45
C ALA A 309 10.79 11.32 -0.42
N GLY A 310 9.94 10.88 -1.34
CA GLY A 310 9.06 11.76 -2.08
C GLY A 310 7.97 12.23 -1.12
N THR A 311 8.06 13.47 -0.66
CA THR A 311 6.96 14.13 0.03
C THR A 311 5.83 14.34 -0.99
N ARG A 312 4.87 13.42 -1.00
CA ARG A 312 3.70 13.55 -1.87
C ARG A 312 2.84 14.70 -1.33
N LEU A 313 2.57 15.70 -2.18
CA LEU A 313 1.71 16.84 -1.84
C LEU A 313 0.23 16.59 -2.18
N PHE A 314 -0.12 15.40 -2.69
CA PHE A 314 -1.48 15.04 -3.10
C PHE A 314 -1.99 13.84 -2.31
N PRO A 315 -3.27 13.82 -1.92
CA PRO A 315 -3.86 12.70 -1.22
C PRO A 315 -4.04 11.49 -2.13
N VAL A 316 -4.03 10.30 -1.52
CA VAL A 316 -4.45 9.05 -2.16
C VAL A 316 -5.98 9.05 -2.22
N VAL A 317 -6.54 9.00 -3.43
CA VAL A 317 -7.99 9.04 -3.66
C VAL A 317 -8.43 7.87 -4.52
N ILE A 318 -9.43 7.15 -4.05
CA ILE A 318 -10.23 6.21 -4.83
C ILE A 318 -11.65 6.76 -4.88
N PRO A 319 -12.17 7.10 -6.07
CA PRO A 319 -13.50 7.69 -6.20
C PRO A 319 -14.56 6.72 -5.71
N THR A 320 -15.63 7.26 -5.14
CA THR A 320 -16.71 6.45 -4.56
C THR A 320 -17.53 5.80 -5.66
N MET A 321 -17.42 4.47 -5.78
CA MET A 321 -18.10 3.68 -6.80
C MET A 321 -18.66 2.38 -6.21
N ARG A 322 -19.47 1.64 -6.98
CA ARG A 322 -20.02 0.34 -6.60
C ARG A 322 -19.28 -0.80 -7.31
N GLY A 323 -19.23 -1.96 -6.66
CA GLY A 323 -18.83 -3.24 -7.28
C GLY A 323 -17.63 -3.90 -6.61
N ASP A 324 -17.43 -5.19 -6.85
CA ASP A 324 -16.40 -5.98 -6.17
C ASP A 324 -14.98 -5.56 -6.55
N GLN A 325 -14.79 -5.08 -7.78
CA GLN A 325 -13.52 -4.51 -8.23
C GLN A 325 -13.13 -3.25 -7.43
N GLN A 326 -14.13 -2.50 -6.96
CA GLN A 326 -13.90 -1.33 -6.11
C GLN A 326 -13.32 -1.74 -4.76
N LEU A 327 -13.89 -2.77 -4.14
CA LEU A 327 -13.37 -3.29 -2.88
C LEU A 327 -11.93 -3.76 -3.06
N TYR A 328 -11.64 -4.49 -4.12
CA TYR A 328 -10.28 -4.94 -4.42
C TYR A 328 -9.29 -3.78 -4.55
N GLN A 329 -9.64 -2.72 -5.28
CA GLN A 329 -8.79 -1.52 -5.40
C GLN A 329 -8.55 -0.82 -4.05
N ILE A 330 -9.57 -0.78 -3.19
CA ILE A 330 -9.45 -0.23 -1.83
C ILE A 330 -8.49 -1.09 -1.00
N LEU A 331 -8.67 -2.42 -1.00
CA LEU A 331 -7.81 -3.33 -0.23
C LEU A 331 -6.37 -3.30 -0.72
N GLU A 332 -6.14 -3.28 -2.03
CA GLU A 332 -4.82 -3.14 -2.62
C GLU A 332 -4.17 -1.82 -2.20
N THR A 333 -4.92 -0.71 -2.26
CA THR A 333 -4.40 0.61 -1.88
C THR A 333 -4.11 0.71 -0.39
N LEU A 334 -4.99 0.14 0.46
CA LEU A 334 -4.77 0.04 1.89
C LEU A 334 -3.57 -0.85 2.23
N ALA A 335 -3.33 -1.92 1.47
CA ALA A 335 -2.12 -2.74 1.60
C ALA A 335 -0.85 -1.94 1.28
N ARG A 336 -0.90 -1.06 0.28
CA ARG A 336 0.23 -0.21 -0.13
C ARG A 336 0.40 1.08 0.68
N LEU A 337 -0.59 1.45 1.51
CA LEU A 337 -0.59 2.73 2.22
C LEU A 337 0.51 2.77 3.29
N GLU A 338 1.42 3.73 3.19
CA GLU A 338 2.50 3.99 4.15
C GLU A 338 2.32 5.38 4.77
N PRO A 339 2.83 5.65 6.00
CA PRO A 339 2.67 6.97 6.61
C PRO A 339 3.31 8.09 5.77
N GLY A 340 2.55 9.13 5.49
CA GLY A 340 2.97 10.31 4.71
C GLY A 340 3.51 11.44 5.59
N GLU A 341 4.32 12.33 4.99
CA GLU A 341 4.80 13.58 5.62
C GLU A 341 4.28 14.84 4.88
N GLY A 342 3.24 14.65 4.05
CA GLY A 342 2.71 15.67 3.15
C GLY A 342 1.63 16.53 3.81
N LEU A 343 0.40 16.37 3.33
CA LEU A 343 -0.76 17.13 3.83
C LEU A 343 -1.27 16.60 5.17
N SER A 344 -1.77 17.50 6.01
CA SER A 344 -2.69 17.10 7.09
C SER A 344 -3.98 16.51 6.50
N ILE A 345 -4.67 15.67 7.27
CA ILE A 345 -5.94 15.08 6.81
C ILE A 345 -7.00 16.15 6.51
N GLY A 346 -7.03 17.26 7.26
CA GLY A 346 -7.93 18.38 7.00
C GLY A 346 -7.67 19.04 5.64
N GLN A 347 -6.40 19.29 5.31
CA GLN A 347 -6.02 19.84 4.00
C GLN A 347 -6.35 18.87 2.86
N ALA A 348 -6.03 17.58 3.03
CA ALA A 348 -6.36 16.54 2.08
C ALA A 348 -7.88 16.48 1.79
N LEU A 349 -8.72 16.56 2.84
CA LEU A 349 -10.17 16.58 2.71
C LEU A 349 -10.69 17.81 1.95
N LEU A 350 -10.15 18.99 2.24
CA LEU A 350 -10.52 20.22 1.54
C LEU A 350 -10.14 20.17 0.06
N GLU A 351 -8.98 19.60 -0.28
CA GLU A 351 -8.53 19.43 -1.66
C GLU A 351 -9.44 18.47 -2.46
N VAL A 352 -9.88 17.37 -1.83
CA VAL A 352 -10.74 16.37 -2.51
C VAL A 352 -12.23 16.70 -2.43
N THR A 353 -12.63 17.75 -1.70
CA THR A 353 -14.04 18.14 -1.53
C THR A 353 -14.83 18.23 -2.84
N PRO A 354 -14.29 18.76 -3.96
CA PRO A 354 -15.01 18.79 -5.25
C PRO A 354 -15.35 17.40 -5.82
N TRP A 355 -14.62 16.37 -5.39
CA TRP A 355 -14.71 14.99 -5.88
C TRP A 355 -15.54 14.10 -4.94
N LEU A 356 -15.90 14.60 -3.74
CA LEU A 356 -16.70 13.87 -2.78
C LEU A 356 -18.17 13.81 -3.22
N PRO A 357 -18.78 12.62 -3.32
CA PRO A 357 -20.21 12.51 -3.58
C PRO A 357 -21.01 13.08 -2.40
N ARG A 358 -22.10 13.80 -2.71
CA ARG A 358 -23.02 14.34 -1.69
C ARG A 358 -24.01 13.29 -1.18
N ASP A 359 -24.15 12.19 -1.90
CA ASP A 359 -25.03 11.05 -1.62
C ASP A 359 -24.27 9.87 -0.97
N ALA A 360 -23.07 10.12 -0.39
CA ALA A 360 -22.37 9.19 0.47
C ALA A 360 -22.01 9.84 1.82
N THR A 361 -22.00 9.03 2.88
CA THR A 361 -21.53 9.47 4.21
C THR A 361 -20.00 9.53 4.21
N LEU A 362 -19.41 10.63 4.66
CA LEU A 362 -17.99 10.72 4.91
C LEU A 362 -17.68 10.10 6.29
N VAL A 363 -16.95 8.99 6.29
CA VAL A 363 -16.52 8.32 7.53
C VAL A 363 -15.03 8.56 7.71
N ALA A 364 -14.66 9.42 8.65
CA ALA A 364 -13.27 9.79 8.91
C ALA A 364 -12.69 8.98 10.08
N ILE A 365 -11.57 8.29 9.86
CA ILE A 365 -10.83 7.51 10.86
C ILE A 365 -9.59 8.31 11.25
N LEU A 366 -9.58 8.85 12.47
CA LEU A 366 -8.59 9.82 12.94
C LEU A 366 -8.05 9.39 14.31
N PRO A 367 -6.76 9.57 14.63
CA PRO A 367 -6.23 9.26 15.96
C PRO A 367 -6.62 10.30 17.01
N ALA A 368 -6.84 11.56 16.61
CA ALA A 368 -7.18 12.64 17.52
C ALA A 368 -8.04 13.71 16.82
N ALA A 369 -8.64 14.61 17.61
CA ALA A 369 -9.37 15.77 17.13
C ALA A 369 -8.42 16.95 16.85
N GLU A 370 -7.57 16.83 15.84
CA GLU A 370 -6.68 17.93 15.43
C GLU A 370 -7.50 19.12 14.89
N GLU A 371 -7.00 20.34 15.07
CA GLU A 371 -7.71 21.56 14.67
C GLU A 371 -7.93 21.64 13.15
N SER A 372 -6.97 21.13 12.36
CA SER A 372 -7.09 21.02 10.90
C SER A 372 -8.24 20.09 10.49
N ALA A 373 -8.34 18.92 11.13
CA ALA A 373 -9.39 17.93 10.88
C ALA A 373 -10.77 18.43 11.32
N LEU A 374 -10.87 19.02 12.52
CA LEU A 374 -12.10 19.63 13.03
C LEU A 374 -12.61 20.72 12.11
N SER A 375 -11.74 21.64 11.67
CA SER A 375 -12.14 22.74 10.78
C SER A 375 -12.64 22.22 9.43
N ALA A 376 -11.94 21.25 8.84
CA ALA A 376 -12.33 20.68 7.54
C ALA A 376 -13.64 19.89 7.62
N LEU A 377 -13.79 19.00 8.62
CA LEU A 377 -14.99 18.19 8.78
C LEU A 377 -16.21 19.04 9.17
N GLY A 378 -16.05 20.03 10.05
CA GLY A 378 -17.10 20.99 10.38
C GLY A 378 -17.54 21.80 9.16
N THR A 379 -16.58 22.23 8.33
CA THR A 379 -16.87 22.89 7.05
C THR A 379 -17.68 21.97 6.14
N LEU A 380 -17.28 20.71 5.97
CA LEU A 380 -18.02 19.74 5.16
C LEU A 380 -19.44 19.51 5.69
N GLN A 381 -19.61 19.40 7.01
CA GLN A 381 -20.95 19.26 7.61
C GLN A 381 -21.83 20.49 7.34
N GLN A 382 -21.29 21.70 7.47
CA GLN A 382 -21.99 22.94 7.14
C GLN A 382 -22.36 23.03 5.65
N HIS A 383 -21.55 22.44 4.77
CA HIS A 383 -21.83 22.32 3.34
C HIS A 383 -22.81 21.18 2.99
N GLY A 384 -23.39 20.51 3.98
CA GLY A 384 -24.44 19.51 3.82
C GLY A 384 -23.96 18.07 3.59
N PHE A 385 -22.68 17.78 3.84
CA PHE A 385 -22.19 16.40 3.88
C PHE A 385 -22.59 15.72 5.19
N TRP A 386 -22.92 14.43 5.12
CA TRP A 386 -23.08 13.61 6.32
C TRP A 386 -21.72 13.12 6.77
N VAL A 387 -21.32 13.51 7.98
CA VAL A 387 -20.00 13.20 8.51
C VAL A 387 -20.14 12.35 9.76
N THR A 388 -19.34 11.29 9.85
CA THR A 388 -19.17 10.48 11.06
C THR A 388 -17.68 10.26 11.27
N VAL A 389 -17.24 10.37 12.52
CA VAL A 389 -15.83 10.22 12.89
C VAL A 389 -15.66 8.95 13.71
N ILE A 390 -14.60 8.22 13.44
CA ILE A 390 -14.12 7.09 14.23
C ILE A 390 -12.78 7.53 14.82
N VAL A 391 -12.76 7.69 16.15
CA VAL A 391 -11.58 8.14 16.88
C VAL A 391 -10.78 6.93 17.33
N ASN A 392 -9.55 6.85 16.84
CA ASN A 392 -8.62 5.75 17.01
C ASN A 392 -7.67 6.01 18.20
N THR A 393 -8.20 5.97 19.43
CA THR A 393 -7.42 6.04 20.69
C THR A 393 -7.48 4.76 21.53
N TYR A 394 -6.45 4.52 22.36
CA TYR A 394 -6.46 3.42 23.33
C TYR A 394 -7.39 3.71 24.52
N GLU A 395 -7.30 4.93 25.05
CA GLU A 395 -8.01 5.32 26.27
C GLU A 395 -9.35 5.96 25.98
N TYR A 396 -10.33 5.66 26.83
CA TYR A 396 -11.66 6.25 26.75
C TYR A 396 -11.63 7.76 27.07
N HIS A 397 -10.71 8.21 27.92
CA HIS A 397 -10.58 9.63 28.26
C HIS A 397 -10.22 10.46 27.03
N ASP A 398 -9.18 10.05 26.28
CA ASP A 398 -8.78 10.71 25.03
C ASP A 398 -9.91 10.71 23.99
N TYR A 399 -10.64 9.59 23.90
CA TYR A 399 -11.83 9.52 23.07
C TYR A 399 -12.90 10.52 23.49
N ALA A 400 -13.23 10.60 24.79
CA ALA A 400 -14.28 11.49 25.29
C ALA A 400 -13.96 12.96 24.99
N VAL A 401 -12.70 13.38 25.21
CA VAL A 401 -12.23 14.74 24.90
C VAL A 401 -12.32 15.02 23.39
N ALA A 402 -11.90 14.08 22.54
CA ALA A 402 -12.00 14.23 21.09
C ALA A 402 -13.47 14.26 20.62
N ALA A 403 -14.31 13.37 21.17
CA ALA A 403 -15.72 13.23 20.83
C ALA A 403 -16.51 14.50 21.19
N GLU A 404 -16.24 15.11 22.35
CA GLU A 404 -16.87 16.38 22.74
C GLU A 404 -16.61 17.50 21.71
N ARG A 405 -15.38 17.58 21.19
CA ARG A 405 -15.02 18.56 20.16
C ARG A 405 -15.76 18.32 18.84
N PHE A 406 -15.91 17.07 18.41
CA PHE A 406 -16.67 16.73 17.21
C PHE A 406 -18.18 16.94 17.39
N LEU A 407 -18.73 16.55 18.55
CA LEU A 407 -20.14 16.74 18.90
C LEU A 407 -20.51 18.23 18.95
N SER A 408 -19.60 19.10 19.38
CA SER A 408 -19.80 20.56 19.37
C SER A 408 -20.05 21.13 17.97
N GLN A 409 -19.58 20.43 16.93
CA GLN A 409 -19.84 20.76 15.52
C GLN A 409 -21.05 20.02 14.94
N GLY A 410 -21.70 19.14 15.72
CA GLY A 410 -22.79 18.28 15.28
C GLY A 410 -22.33 16.97 14.64
N ILE A 411 -21.04 16.61 14.74
CA ILE A 411 -20.47 15.39 14.16
C ILE A 411 -20.57 14.24 15.18
N GLU A 412 -21.11 13.10 14.76
CA GLU A 412 -21.11 11.89 15.59
C GLU A 412 -19.70 11.28 15.63
N ALA A 413 -19.21 10.94 16.83
CA ALA A 413 -17.92 10.31 17.03
C ALA A 413 -18.07 8.91 17.66
N ARG A 414 -17.39 7.90 17.11
CA ARG A 414 -17.35 6.52 17.62
C ARG A 414 -15.95 6.15 18.09
N HIS A 415 -15.84 5.33 19.13
CA HIS A 415 -14.55 4.89 19.66
C HIS A 415 -14.06 3.65 18.95
N LEU A 416 -12.84 3.69 18.40
CA LEU A 416 -12.11 2.51 17.94
C LEU A 416 -11.05 2.19 18.98
N ARG A 417 -11.34 1.28 19.91
CA ARG A 417 -10.38 0.90 20.97
C ARG A 417 -9.45 -0.22 20.53
N ASP A 418 -10.03 -1.27 19.96
CA ASP A 418 -9.39 -2.55 19.64
C ASP A 418 -10.08 -3.21 18.44
N GLU A 419 -9.58 -4.39 18.02
CA GLU A 419 -10.18 -5.16 16.92
C GLU A 419 -11.64 -5.56 17.19
N PHE A 420 -11.99 -5.83 18.45
CA PHE A 420 -13.36 -6.15 18.83
C PHE A 420 -14.31 -4.96 18.59
N SER A 421 -13.86 -3.74 18.92
CA SER A 421 -14.62 -2.51 18.65
C SER A 421 -14.99 -2.39 17.17
N ILE A 422 -14.12 -2.83 16.23
CA ILE A 422 -14.41 -2.80 14.77
C ILE A 422 -15.70 -3.55 14.45
N THR A 423 -15.91 -4.70 15.09
CA THR A 423 -17.09 -5.55 14.82
C THR A 423 -18.39 -4.90 15.32
N GLN A 424 -18.30 -4.03 16.32
CA GLN A 424 -19.43 -3.34 16.95
C GLN A 424 -19.60 -1.90 16.47
N LEU A 425 -18.68 -1.39 15.64
CA LEU A 425 -18.65 0.00 15.21
C LEU A 425 -19.97 0.47 14.62
N CYS A 426 -20.77 -0.42 14.04
CA CYS A 426 -22.02 -0.06 13.39
C CYS A 426 -23.28 -0.26 14.26
N GLN A 427 -23.17 -0.83 15.46
CA GLN A 427 -24.31 -0.97 16.35
C GLN A 427 -24.79 0.40 16.86
N PRO A 428 -26.09 0.56 17.19
CA PRO A 428 -26.60 1.79 17.78
C PRO A 428 -25.92 2.02 19.14
N TYR A 429 -25.18 3.11 19.24
CA TYR A 429 -24.45 3.48 20.44
C TYR A 429 -25.44 3.95 21.51
N VAL A 430 -25.67 3.13 22.53
CA VAL A 430 -26.38 3.57 23.75
C VAL A 430 -25.31 4.13 24.68
N LEU A 431 -25.29 5.46 24.84
CA LEU A 431 -24.46 6.08 25.88
C LEU A 431 -24.87 5.48 27.24
N PRO A 432 -23.95 4.92 28.02
CA PRO A 432 -24.25 4.37 29.34
C PRO A 432 -24.69 5.43 30.34
#